data_AF-A0A850AH67-F1
#
_entry.id   AF-A0A850AH67-F1
#
_cell.length_a   1.000
_cell.length_b   1.000
_cell.length_c   1.000
_cell.angle_alpha   90.00
_cell.angle_beta   90.00
_cell.angle_gamma   90.00
#
_symmetry.space_group_name_H-M   'P 1'
#
loop_
_entity.id
_entity.type
_entity.pdbx_description
1 polymer ?
#
loop_
_entity_poly.entity_id
_entity_poly.type
_entity_poly.pdbx_seq_one_letter_code
_entity_poly.pdbx_strand_id
1 'polypeptide(L)'
;MEALLNKPLTRQRARRKTEKAFDGDMLIKLYELLQGERDMVRVHSKALGSDICFVNPELHSLDSLPADCPAYTTRELAFVLSLSPGELQRYHYLKMKLI
;
A
#
# COMPACT_ATOMS: atom_id res chain seq x y z
N MET A 1 21.16 -2.42 -57.78
CA MET A 1 20.98 -1.00 -57.41
C MET A 1 19.49 -0.78 -57.51
N GLU A 2 18.71 -0.52 -56.47
CA GLU A 2 18.85 0.49 -55.43
C GLU A 2 18.28 -0.03 -54.08
N ALA A 3 18.92 0.35 -52.99
CA ALA A 3 18.52 0.02 -51.63
C ALA A 3 17.54 1.08 -51.11
N LEU A 4 16.28 0.70 -50.92
CA LEU A 4 15.28 1.55 -50.26
C LEU A 4 15.44 1.49 -48.74
N LEU A 5 16.23 2.45 -48.25
CA LEU A 5 16.02 3.23 -47.04
C LEU A 5 14.69 2.96 -46.31
N ASN A 6 14.73 2.27 -45.16
CA ASN A 6 13.63 2.32 -44.20
C ASN A 6 14.13 2.28 -42.75
N LYS A 7 14.17 3.51 -42.20
CA LYS A 7 14.11 4.00 -40.82
C LYS A 7 14.18 2.98 -39.66
N PRO A 8 15.01 3.26 -38.62
CA PRO A 8 14.93 2.50 -37.37
C PRO A 8 13.59 2.78 -36.67
N LEU A 9 12.84 1.71 -36.37
CA LEU A 9 11.70 1.74 -35.47
C LEU A 9 12.22 2.11 -34.07
N THR A 10 12.19 3.39 -33.76
CA THR A 10 12.36 3.92 -32.41
C THR A 10 11.30 3.28 -31.52
N ARG A 11 11.72 2.27 -30.74
CA ARG A 11 10.96 1.76 -29.58
C ARG A 11 10.88 2.87 -28.54
N GLN A 12 10.00 3.83 -28.76
CA GLN A 12 9.46 4.67 -27.70
C GLN A 12 8.67 3.75 -26.78
N ARG A 13 9.37 3.13 -25.83
CA ARG A 13 8.76 2.69 -24.58
C ARG A 13 8.18 3.94 -23.95
N ALA A 14 6.91 4.18 -24.20
CA ALA A 14 6.09 5.09 -23.43
C ALA A 14 6.19 4.61 -21.97
N ARG A 15 7.14 5.17 -21.22
CA ARG A 15 7.13 5.19 -19.76
C ARG A 15 5.86 5.95 -19.40
N ARG A 16 4.74 5.24 -19.35
CA ARG A 16 3.57 5.67 -18.58
C ARG A 16 4.04 5.67 -17.12
N LYS A 17 4.71 6.77 -16.73
CA LYS A 17 4.73 7.21 -15.35
C LYS A 17 3.27 7.49 -15.02
N THR A 18 2.58 6.46 -14.56
CA THR A 18 1.37 6.66 -13.78
C THR A 18 1.86 7.24 -12.46
N GLU A 19 2.10 8.55 -12.44
CA GLU A 19 2.14 9.31 -11.20
C GLU A 19 0.74 9.19 -10.63
N LYS A 20 0.53 8.12 -9.84
CA LYS A 20 -0.64 7.99 -8.99
C LYS A 20 -0.60 9.23 -8.12
N ALA A 21 -1.53 10.16 -8.36
CA ALA A 21 -1.86 11.19 -7.40
C ALA A 21 -2.14 10.46 -6.09
N PHE A 22 -1.20 10.52 -5.17
CA PHE A 22 -1.42 10.08 -3.81
C PHE A 22 -2.48 11.04 -3.26
N ASP A 23 -3.59 10.49 -2.79
CA ASP A 23 -4.64 11.28 -2.18
C ASP A 23 -4.06 12.00 -0.97
N GLY A 24 -3.96 13.34 -1.05
CA GLY A 24 -3.32 14.16 -0.02
C GLY A 24 -3.96 13.96 1.35
N ASP A 25 -5.26 13.73 1.37
CA ASP A 25 -6.04 13.48 2.58
C ASP A 25 -5.64 12.15 3.25
N MET A 26 -5.27 11.14 2.45
CA MET A 26 -4.78 9.87 2.99
C MET A 26 -3.42 10.03 3.67
N LEU A 27 -2.52 10.81 3.07
CA LEU A 27 -1.20 11.07 3.67
C LEU A 27 -1.35 11.79 5.02
N ILE A 28 -2.21 12.81 5.09
CA ILE A 28 -2.49 13.53 6.34
C ILE A 28 -2.99 12.56 7.42
N LYS A 29 -3.97 11.71 7.10
CA LYS A 29 -4.50 10.71 8.04
C LYS A 29 -3.43 9.75 8.55
N LEU A 30 -2.52 9.30 7.67
CA LEU A 30 -1.41 8.43 8.06
C LEU A 30 -0.37 9.16 8.93
N TYR A 31 -0.13 10.44 8.69
CA TYR A 31 0.72 11.27 9.55
C TYR A 31 0.10 11.49 10.94
N GLU A 32 -1.19 11.85 11.01
CA GLU A 32 -1.94 11.96 12.28
C GLU A 32 -1.88 10.66 13.08
N LEU A 33 -2.02 9.51 12.40
CA LEU A 33 -1.90 8.19 13.02
C LEU A 33 -0.51 7.95 13.60
N LEU A 34 0.55 8.34 12.88
CA LEU A 34 1.95 8.20 13.34
C LEU A 34 2.28 9.13 14.51
N GLN A 35 1.66 10.31 14.57
CA GLN A 35 1.84 11.26 15.67
C GLN A 35 1.01 10.90 16.91
N GLY A 36 0.08 9.95 16.79
CA GLY A 36 -0.85 9.62 17.87
C GLY A 36 -1.96 10.65 18.05
N GLU A 37 -2.33 11.36 16.99
CA GLU A 37 -3.52 12.21 16.99
C GLU A 37 -4.75 11.45 16.48
N ARG A 38 -4.52 10.30 15.84
CA ARG A 38 -5.56 9.40 15.31
C ARG A 38 -5.36 7.99 15.84
N ASP A 39 -6.47 7.31 16.09
CA ASP A 39 -6.56 5.95 16.62
C ASP A 39 -6.43 4.89 15.50
N MET A 40 -7.08 5.11 14.37
CA MET A 40 -7.15 4.17 13.26
C MET A 40 -7.28 4.85 11.89
N VAL A 41 -6.69 4.23 10.87
CA VAL A 41 -6.90 4.56 9.45
C VAL A 41 -7.22 3.28 8.67
N ARG A 42 -8.37 3.24 8.01
CA ARG A 42 -8.75 2.17 7.09
C ARG A 42 -8.30 2.51 5.67
N VAL A 43 -7.61 1.59 5.01
CA VAL A 43 -7.02 1.77 3.68
C VAL A 43 -7.41 0.60 2.79
N HIS A 44 -7.89 0.89 1.58
CA HIS A 44 -8.11 -0.14 0.57
C HIS A 44 -6.79 -0.55 -0.09
N SER A 45 -6.35 -1.80 0.11
CA SER A 45 -5.13 -2.32 -0.48
C SER A 45 -5.41 -2.95 -1.84
N LYS A 46 -4.98 -2.28 -2.92
CA LYS A 46 -5.07 -2.82 -4.27
C LYS A 46 -4.28 -4.13 -4.46
N ALA A 47 -3.20 -4.32 -3.69
CA ALA A 47 -2.38 -5.53 -3.78
C ALA A 47 -3.07 -6.74 -3.13
N LEU A 48 -3.88 -6.51 -2.10
CA LEU A 48 -4.61 -7.56 -1.37
C LEU A 48 -6.05 -7.72 -1.88
N GLY A 49 -6.59 -6.71 -2.57
CA GLY A 49 -8.00 -6.69 -2.98
C GLY A 49 -8.96 -6.51 -1.81
N SER A 50 -8.46 -6.09 -0.64
CA SER A 50 -9.21 -5.98 0.62
C SER A 50 -8.85 -4.69 1.35
N ASP A 51 -9.72 -4.30 2.28
CA ASP A 51 -9.42 -3.22 3.21
C ASP A 51 -8.54 -3.72 4.34
N ILE A 52 -7.58 -2.89 4.74
CA ILE A 52 -6.72 -3.11 5.89
C ILE A 52 -6.84 -1.93 6.85
N CYS A 53 -6.65 -2.20 8.13
CA CYS A 53 -6.73 -1.20 9.18
C CYS A 53 -5.32 -0.93 9.73
N PHE A 54 -4.87 0.32 9.71
CA PHE A 54 -3.69 0.74 10.48
C PHE A 54 -4.15 1.33 11.81
N VAL A 55 -3.59 0.86 12.91
CA VAL A 55 -4.04 1.19 14.26
C VAL A 55 -2.88 1.66 15.12
N ASN A 56 -3.14 2.69 15.93
CA ASN A 56 -2.23 3.09 16.97
C ASN A 56 -2.55 2.29 18.26
N PRO A 57 -1.69 1.34 18.66
CA PRO A 57 -1.94 0.52 19.84
C PRO A 57 -1.90 1.30 21.16
N GLU A 58 -1.39 2.53 21.16
CA GLU A 58 -1.34 3.39 22.36
C GLU A 58 -2.69 4.09 22.63
N LEU A 59 -3.54 4.19 21.61
CA LEU A 59 -4.83 4.90 21.67
C LEU A 59 -6.03 3.98 21.43
N HIS A 60 -5.80 2.83 20.78
CA HIS A 60 -6.86 1.91 20.41
C HIS A 60 -6.49 0.47 20.77
N SER A 61 -7.36 -0.19 21.54
CA SER A 61 -7.23 -1.61 21.83
C SER A 61 -7.58 -2.43 20.58
N LEU A 62 -6.73 -3.39 20.24
CA LEU A 62 -6.91 -4.25 19.07
C LEU A 62 -8.20 -5.10 19.17
N ASP A 63 -8.69 -5.32 20.39
CA ASP A 63 -9.88 -6.14 20.68
C ASP A 63 -11.20 -5.52 20.20
N SER A 64 -11.22 -4.20 19.92
CA SER A 64 -12.41 -3.53 19.36
C SER A 64 -12.48 -3.54 17.84
N LEU A 65 -11.51 -4.15 17.16
CA LEU A 65 -11.50 -4.21 15.71
C LEU A 65 -12.43 -5.32 15.21
N PRO A 66 -13.20 -5.06 14.13
CA PRO A 66 -13.99 -6.11 13.49
C PRO A 66 -13.06 -7.22 13.00
N ALA A 67 -13.40 -8.47 13.28
CA ALA A 67 -12.61 -9.66 12.93
C ALA A 67 -12.28 -9.75 11.43
N ASP A 68 -13.09 -9.09 10.59
CA ASP A 68 -12.94 -9.06 9.13
C ASP A 68 -12.03 -7.92 8.61
N CYS A 69 -11.42 -7.10 9.47
CA CYS A 69 -10.42 -6.10 9.05
C CYS A 69 -9.01 -6.47 9.54
N PRO A 70 -8.15 -7.01 8.66
CA PRO A 70 -6.75 -7.25 8.96
C PRO A 70 -6.07 -5.97 9.45
N ALA A 71 -5.54 -6.04 10.68
CA ALA A 71 -4.99 -4.88 11.36
C ALA A 71 -3.46 -4.88 11.38
N TYR A 72 -2.88 -3.70 11.21
CA TYR A 72 -1.44 -3.44 11.30
C TYR A 72 -1.21 -2.28 12.26
N THR A 73 -0.25 -2.43 13.15
CA THR A 73 0.12 -1.36 14.08
C THR A 73 0.89 -0.25 13.37
N THR A 74 0.95 0.93 13.97
CA THR A 74 1.85 2.02 13.55
C THR A 74 3.31 1.57 13.43
N ARG A 75 3.75 0.61 14.25
CA ARG A 75 5.10 0.01 14.17
C ARG A 75 5.29 -0.83 12.91
N GLU A 76 4.25 -1.48 12.43
CA GLU A 76 4.27 -2.30 11.22
C GLU A 76 4.07 -1.45 9.95
N LEU A 77 3.57 -0.22 10.06
CA LEU A 77 3.27 0.65 8.91
C LEU A 77 4.48 0.85 8.00
N ALA A 78 5.63 1.25 8.56
CA ALA A 78 6.84 1.49 7.77
C ALA A 78 7.31 0.22 7.04
N PHE A 79 7.23 -0.93 7.72
CA PHE A 79 7.55 -2.22 7.12
C PHE A 79 6.59 -2.54 5.98
N VAL A 80 5.28 -2.48 6.20
CA VAL A 80 4.24 -2.75 5.20
C VAL A 80 4.40 -1.85 3.97
N LEU A 81 4.72 -0.57 4.15
CA LEU A 81 4.94 0.38 3.06
C LEU A 81 6.22 0.08 2.26
N SER A 82 7.22 -0.55 2.89
CA SER A 82 8.46 -0.95 2.21
C SER A 82 8.33 -2.22 1.37
N LEU A 83 7.29 -3.03 1.59
CA LEU A 83 7.09 -4.30 0.90
C LEU A 83 6.67 -4.09 -0.56
N SER A 84 7.23 -4.91 -1.45
CA SER A 84 6.65 -5.08 -2.78
C SER A 84 5.25 -5.71 -2.68
N PRO A 85 4.38 -5.54 -3.70
CA PRO A 85 3.02 -6.12 -3.67
C PRO A 85 2.99 -7.64 -3.39
N GLY A 86 3.94 -8.40 -3.93
CA GLY A 86 4.01 -9.85 -3.70
C GLY A 86 4.57 -10.24 -2.32
N GLU A 87 5.42 -9.41 -1.72
CA GLU A 87 5.84 -9.59 -0.32
C GLU A 87 4.71 -9.25 0.64
N LEU A 88 3.96 -8.18 0.36
CA LEU A 88 2.79 -7.80 1.13
C LEU A 88 1.75 -8.91 1.16
N GLN A 89 1.45 -9.54 0.02
CA GLN A 89 0.53 -10.68 -0.06
C GLN A 89 0.99 -11.85 0.82
N ARG A 90 2.28 -12.22 0.75
CA ARG A 90 2.84 -13.31 1.55
C ARG A 90 2.82 -13.00 3.04
N TYR A 91 3.25 -11.81 3.41
CA TYR A 91 3.23 -11.34 4.80
C TYR A 91 1.80 -11.29 5.36
N HIS A 92 0.85 -10.76 4.58
CA HIS A 92 -0.57 -10.72 4.95
C HIS A 92 -1.14 -12.13 5.17
N TYR A 93 -0.87 -13.06 4.25
CA TYR A 93 -1.31 -14.45 4.39
C TYR A 93 -0.79 -15.11 5.67
N LEU A 94 0.50 -14.90 5.99
CA LEU A 94 1.09 -15.43 7.21
C LEU A 94 0.45 -14.82 8.45
N LYS A 95 0.23 -13.50 8.46
CA LYS A 95 -0.39 -12.79 9.58
C LYS A 95 -1.81 -13.29 9.86
N MET A 96 -2.62 -13.49 8.82
CA MET A 96 -4.00 -13.96 8.97
C MET A 96 -4.12 -15.44 9.37
N LYS A 97 -3.10 -16.25 9.14
CA LYS A 97 -3.07 -17.67 9.55
C LYS A 97 -2.55 -17.91 10.97
N LEU A 98 -1.87 -16.92 11.55
CA LEU A 98 -1.28 -16.99 12.88
C LEU A 98 -2.20 -16.39 13.97
N ILE A 99 -3.37 -15.88 13.58
CA ILE A 99 -4.41 -15.34 14.47
C ILE A 99 -5.45 -16.44 14.72
#